data_AF-R4FPU2-F1
#
_entry.id   AF-R4FPU2-F1
#
_cell.length_a   1.000
_cell.length_b   1.000
_cell.length_c   1.000
_cell.angle_alpha   90.00
_cell.angle_beta   90.00
_cell.angle_gamma   90.00
#
_symmetry.space_group_name_H-M   'P 1'
#
loop_
_entity.id
_entity.type
_entity.pdbx_description
1 polymer ?
#
loop_
_entity_poly.entity_id
_entity_poly.type
_entity_poly.pdbx_seq_one_letter_code
_entity_poly.pdbx_strand_id
1 'polypeptide(L)'
;MKRIIVLTFWNSGMYICKHVRTGPEGCRDVYDQAASNLNNEQFYKGSWYVTYGKYQNHTSLCTKFDMTWTPLQITYDVNTVKITCKGEALQSGARHTEYKCKAPEGTQHPDYESVLAVIDTDYNDYATVYTCLKSLGNGGN
;
A
#
# COMPACT_ATOMS: atom_id res chain seq x y z
N MET A 1 3.44 5.03 -19.10
CA MET A 1 4.18 4.63 -17.88
C MET A 1 3.25 4.92 -16.72
N LYS A 2 2.73 3.91 -16.02
CA LYS A 2 1.72 4.12 -14.97
C LYS A 2 2.36 4.65 -13.69
N ARG A 3 1.76 5.67 -13.05
CA ARG A 3 2.33 6.38 -11.90
C ARG A 3 1.44 6.31 -10.66
N ILE A 4 2.01 6.04 -9.49
CA ILE A 4 1.31 6.14 -8.21
C ILE A 4 1.74 7.42 -7.48
N ILE A 5 0.75 8.11 -6.95
CA ILE A 5 0.88 9.15 -5.94
C ILE A 5 0.52 8.50 -4.59
N VAL A 6 1.52 8.40 -3.70
CA VAL A 6 1.36 7.77 -2.39
C VAL A 6 1.06 8.84 -1.34
N LEU A 7 -0.03 8.62 -0.61
CA LEU A 7 -0.37 9.41 0.58
C LEU A 7 -0.14 8.54 1.83
N THR A 8 1.08 8.52 2.36
CA THR A 8 1.37 8.01 3.72
C THR A 8 1.06 9.11 4.74
N PHE A 9 0.66 8.83 5.98
CA PHE A 9 0.59 9.86 7.03
C PHE A 9 1.16 9.27 8.32
N TRP A 10 2.22 9.88 8.87
CA TRP A 10 2.69 9.56 10.22
C TRP A 10 2.09 10.54 11.22
N ASN A 11 1.74 10.02 12.39
CA ASN A 11 1.07 10.75 13.45
C ASN A 11 2.07 11.64 14.22
N SER A 12 2.65 12.64 13.55
CA SER A 12 3.44 13.68 14.20
C SER A 12 2.72 15.03 14.14
N GLY A 13 1.93 15.28 15.19
CA GLY A 13 1.82 16.60 15.80
C GLY A 13 1.17 17.76 15.03
N MET A 14 0.39 17.52 13.97
CA MET A 14 -0.37 18.60 13.33
C MET A 14 -1.79 18.67 13.92
N TYR A 15 -1.99 19.59 14.86
CA TYR A 15 -3.29 19.99 15.38
C TYR A 15 -4.13 20.62 14.25
N ILE A 16 -4.79 19.79 13.44
CA ILE A 16 -5.89 20.22 12.56
C ILE A 16 -7.18 19.69 13.18
N CYS A 17 -8.13 20.60 13.44
CA CYS A 17 -9.40 20.40 14.13
C CYS A 17 -10.42 19.47 13.44
N LYS A 18 -10.02 18.28 13.00
CA LYS A 18 -10.93 17.17 12.72
C LYS A 18 -10.35 15.93 13.35
N HIS A 19 -11.11 15.31 14.27
CA HIS A 19 -10.84 13.97 14.77
C HIS A 19 -10.50 13.06 13.58
N VAL A 20 -9.22 12.72 13.42
CA VAL A 20 -8.80 11.74 12.42
C VAL A 20 -9.26 10.41 12.98
N ARG A 21 -10.32 9.84 12.40
CA ARG A 21 -10.77 8.49 12.79
C ARG A 21 -9.60 7.53 12.56
N THR A 22 -9.02 7.05 13.64
CA THR A 22 -8.05 5.97 13.64
C THR A 22 -8.83 4.67 13.63
N GLY A 23 -8.62 3.83 12.63
CA GLY A 23 -9.05 2.45 12.63
C GLY A 23 -8.34 1.63 13.73
N PRO A 24 -8.67 0.33 13.86
CA PRO A 24 -8.32 -0.50 15.03
C PRO A 24 -6.83 -0.62 15.36
N GLU A 25 -5.93 -0.25 14.45
CA GLU A 25 -4.47 -0.44 14.55
C GLU A 25 -3.67 0.85 14.27
N GLY A 26 -4.29 2.03 14.41
CA GLY A 26 -3.62 3.32 14.22
C GLY A 26 -3.55 3.82 12.78
N CYS A 27 -3.96 3.01 11.80
CA CYS A 27 -4.19 3.48 10.44
C CYS A 27 -5.40 4.43 10.38
N ARG A 28 -5.33 5.44 9.51
CA ARG A 28 -6.44 6.38 9.30
C ARG A 28 -7.56 5.67 8.54
N ASP A 29 -8.78 5.83 9.01
CA ASP A 29 -9.98 5.43 8.28
C ASP A 29 -10.22 6.41 7.12
N VAL A 30 -9.68 6.05 5.95
CA VAL A 30 -9.90 6.76 4.67
C VAL A 30 -10.74 5.96 3.70
N TYR A 31 -11.36 4.87 4.17
CA TYR A 31 -12.07 3.92 3.29
C TYR A 31 -13.33 4.53 2.66
N ASP A 32 -13.95 5.50 3.34
CA ASP A 32 -15.04 6.31 2.78
C ASP A 32 -14.59 7.21 1.62
N GLN A 33 -13.28 7.50 1.50
CA GLN A 33 -12.70 8.24 0.39
C GLN A 33 -12.16 7.30 -0.71
N ALA A 34 -12.16 5.99 -0.48
CA ALA A 34 -11.70 5.02 -1.47
C ALA A 34 -12.74 4.86 -2.59
N ALA A 35 -12.25 4.66 -3.81
CA ALA A 35 -13.08 4.48 -5.00
C ALA A 35 -14.11 3.37 -4.79
N SER A 36 -15.39 3.67 -4.99
CA SER A 36 -16.49 2.76 -4.66
C SER A 36 -16.67 1.60 -5.61
N ASN A 37 -16.25 1.79 -6.86
CA ASN A 37 -16.41 0.83 -7.95
C ASN A 37 -15.06 0.62 -8.64
N LEU A 38 -14.02 0.36 -7.85
CA LEU A 38 -12.68 0.12 -8.37
C LEU A 38 -12.68 -1.15 -9.24
N ASN A 39 -12.21 -1.02 -10.49
CA ASN A 39 -11.91 -2.19 -11.30
C ASN A 39 -10.55 -2.78 -10.88
N ASN A 40 -10.59 -3.75 -9.96
CA ASN A 40 -9.39 -4.39 -9.41
C ASN A 40 -8.52 -5.04 -10.51
N GLU A 41 -9.13 -5.73 -11.47
CA GLU A 41 -8.40 -6.38 -12.56
C GLU A 41 -7.59 -5.37 -13.39
N GLN A 42 -8.14 -4.18 -13.64
CA GLN A 42 -7.42 -3.12 -14.35
C GLN A 42 -6.35 -2.45 -13.50
N PHE A 43 -6.63 -2.19 -12.22
CA PHE A 43 -5.68 -1.54 -11.31
C PHE A 43 -4.44 -2.42 -11.08
N TYR A 44 -4.63 -3.71 -10.80
CA TYR A 44 -3.56 -4.66 -10.56
C TYR A 44 -2.91 -5.21 -11.85
N LYS A 45 -3.22 -4.64 -13.02
CA LYS A 45 -2.62 -5.04 -14.30
C LYS A 45 -1.32 -4.28 -14.56
N GLY A 46 -0.21 -5.02 -14.50
CA GLY A 46 1.12 -4.55 -14.88
C GLY A 46 1.88 -3.95 -13.70
N SER A 47 2.61 -2.87 -13.95
CA SER A 47 3.47 -2.25 -12.95
C SER A 47 3.14 -0.79 -12.73
N TRP A 48 3.34 -0.33 -11.50
CA TRP A 48 3.19 1.06 -11.10
C TRP A 48 4.49 1.60 -10.50
N TYR A 49 4.79 2.85 -10.78
CA TYR A 49 5.96 3.54 -10.21
C TYR A 49 5.49 4.59 -9.21
N VAL A 50 5.98 4.53 -7.98
CA VAL A 50 5.76 5.63 -7.03
C VAL A 50 6.54 6.83 -7.53
N THR A 51 5.87 7.97 -7.65
CA THR A 51 6.48 9.21 -8.15
C THR A 51 6.41 10.35 -7.14
N TYR A 52 5.44 10.31 -6.23
CA TYR A 52 5.23 11.32 -5.19
C TYR A 52 4.79 10.64 -3.89
N GLY A 53 5.29 11.12 -2.76
CA GLY A 53 4.96 10.64 -1.42
C GLY A 53 4.74 11.80 -0.46
N LYS A 54 3.56 11.91 0.17
CA LYS A 54 3.22 13.09 1.01
C LYS A 54 3.93 13.12 2.37
N TYR A 55 4.37 11.97 2.92
CA TYR A 55 5.03 11.88 4.23
C TYR A 55 6.09 10.75 4.29
N GLN A 56 7.04 10.72 3.36
CA GLN A 56 8.20 9.82 3.48
C GLN A 56 9.49 10.60 3.69
N ASN A 57 10.32 10.13 4.63
CA ASN A 57 11.72 10.54 4.76
C ASN A 57 12.49 10.01 3.55
N HIS A 58 12.61 10.84 2.51
CA HIS A 58 13.72 10.99 1.54
C HIS A 58 14.43 9.79 0.88
N THR A 59 14.08 8.53 1.09
CA THR A 59 14.78 7.39 0.46
C THR A 59 13.95 6.73 -0.66
N SER A 60 14.36 7.05 -1.89
CA SER A 60 14.01 6.46 -3.20
C SER A 60 12.55 6.49 -3.66
N LEU A 61 12.13 7.65 -4.19
CA LEU A 61 10.88 7.91 -4.94
C LEU A 61 10.79 7.21 -6.32
N CYS A 62 11.44 6.05 -6.52
CA CYS A 62 11.40 5.33 -7.80
C CYS A 62 11.10 3.84 -7.64
N THR A 63 10.44 3.45 -6.55
CA THR A 63 10.04 2.06 -6.35
C THR A 63 9.01 1.67 -7.40
N LYS A 64 9.35 0.61 -8.15
CA LYS A 64 8.45 -0.08 -9.06
C LYS A 64 7.74 -1.18 -8.30
N PHE A 65 6.41 -1.20 -8.40
CA PHE A 65 5.55 -2.25 -7.88
C PHE A 65 5.02 -3.06 -9.05
N ASP A 66 5.38 -4.34 -9.10
CA ASP A 66 4.80 -5.31 -10.02
C ASP A 66 3.59 -5.95 -9.36
N MET A 67 2.44 -5.91 -10.02
CA MET A 67 1.16 -6.31 -9.46
C MET A 67 0.52 -7.46 -10.25
N THR A 68 -0.17 -8.33 -9.53
CA THR A 68 -0.95 -9.43 -10.07
C THR A 68 -2.27 -9.51 -9.32
N TRP A 69 -3.39 -9.66 -10.04
CA TRP A 69 -4.71 -9.82 -9.42
C TRP A 69 -5.00 -11.26 -8.98
N THR A 70 -4.57 -12.24 -9.77
CA THR A 70 -4.83 -13.67 -9.52
C THR A 70 -3.54 -14.48 -9.66
N PRO A 71 -2.87 -14.84 -8.55
CA PRO A 71 -3.18 -14.48 -7.17
C PRO A 71 -2.92 -13.00 -6.87
N LEU A 72 -3.62 -12.44 -5.87
CA LEU A 72 -3.47 -11.05 -5.46
C LEU A 72 -2.11 -10.83 -4.80
N GLN A 73 -1.19 -10.23 -5.56
CA GLN A 73 0.19 -10.10 -5.16
C GLN A 73 0.80 -8.78 -5.64
N ILE A 74 1.65 -8.21 -4.80
CA ILE A 74 2.50 -7.08 -5.13
C ILE A 74 3.95 -7.46 -4.83
N THR A 75 4.87 -7.19 -5.75
CA THR A 75 6.31 -7.38 -5.54
C THR A 75 7.08 -6.11 -5.85
N TYR A 76 8.10 -5.82 -5.05
CA TYR A 76 8.95 -4.64 -5.24
C TYR A 76 10.30 -4.84 -4.55
N ASP A 77 11.29 -4.05 -4.93
CA ASP A 77 12.65 -4.15 -4.40
C ASP A 77 12.93 -3.05 -3.37
N VAL A 78 13.53 -3.44 -2.24
CA VAL A 78 14.07 -2.54 -1.21
C VAL A 78 15.53 -2.90 -0.98
N ASN A 79 16.46 -1.98 -1.28
CA ASN A 79 17.89 -2.20 -1.08
C ASN A 79 18.38 -3.57 -1.63
N THR A 80 17.97 -3.92 -2.86
CA THR A 80 18.23 -5.21 -3.56
C THR A 80 17.51 -6.45 -3.01
N VAL A 81 16.71 -6.31 -1.95
CA VAL A 81 15.85 -7.37 -1.43
C VAL A 81 14.47 -7.30 -2.09
N LYS A 82 14.04 -8.40 -2.71
CA LYS A 82 12.72 -8.49 -3.35
C LYS A 82 11.65 -8.86 -2.34
N ILE A 83 10.81 -7.91 -1.99
CA ILE A 83 9.67 -8.10 -1.08
C ILE A 83 8.46 -8.62 -1.87
N THR A 84 7.74 -9.59 -1.28
CA THR A 84 6.49 -10.12 -1.83
C THR A 84 5.35 -9.94 -0.84
N CYS A 85 4.34 -9.17 -1.24
CA CYS A 85 3.11 -8.93 -0.51
C CYS A 85 1.97 -9.74 -1.10
N LYS A 86 1.31 -10.57 -0.31
CA LYS A 86 0.15 -11.36 -0.71
C LYS A 86 -1.10 -10.81 -0.03
N GLY A 87 -2.13 -10.53 -0.82
CA GLY A 87 -3.43 -10.12 -0.34
C GLY A 87 -4.44 -11.26 -0.43
N GLU A 88 -5.50 -11.17 0.36
CA GLU A 88 -6.64 -12.09 0.26
C GLU A 88 -7.65 -11.60 -0.78
N ALA A 89 -8.47 -12.52 -1.30
CA ALA A 89 -9.51 -12.16 -2.26
C ALA A 89 -10.46 -11.12 -1.65
N LEU A 90 -10.62 -9.99 -2.33
CA LEU A 90 -11.46 -8.90 -1.85
C LEU A 90 -12.94 -9.32 -1.88
N GLN A 91 -13.62 -9.17 -0.75
CA GLN A 91 -15.08 -9.32 -0.69
C GLN A 91 -15.76 -8.20 -1.49
N SER A 92 -16.97 -8.46 -1.98
CA SER A 92 -17.76 -7.45 -2.67
C SER A 92 -17.97 -6.21 -1.78
N GLY A 93 -17.61 -5.04 -2.29
CA GLY A 93 -17.70 -3.77 -1.56
C GLY A 93 -16.49 -3.44 -0.66
N ALA A 94 -15.45 -4.28 -0.63
CA ALA A 94 -14.22 -3.97 0.09
C ALA A 94 -13.60 -2.66 -0.43
N ARG A 95 -13.26 -1.76 0.50
CA ARG A 95 -12.70 -0.43 0.22
C ARG A 95 -11.19 -0.34 0.44
N HIS A 96 -10.59 -1.43 0.86
CA HIS A 96 -9.16 -1.57 1.06
C HIS A 96 -8.76 -3.04 0.91
N THR A 97 -7.47 -3.25 0.71
CA THR A 97 -6.83 -4.56 0.64
C THR A 97 -5.80 -4.66 1.76
N GLU A 98 -5.85 -5.74 2.52
CA GLU A 98 -4.82 -6.09 3.48
C GLU A 98 -3.78 -7.01 2.82
N TYR A 99 -2.52 -6.78 3.13
CA TYR A 99 -1.38 -7.48 2.58
C TYR A 99 -0.49 -8.00 3.70
N LYS A 100 -0.07 -9.27 3.55
CA LYS A 100 1.03 -9.86 4.32
C LYS A 100 2.26 -9.88 3.44
N CYS A 101 3.28 -9.14 3.86
CA CYS A 101 4.50 -8.90 3.10
C CYS A 101 5.67 -9.64 3.73
N LYS A 102 6.42 -10.35 2.88
CA LYS A 102 7.55 -11.17 3.29
C LYS A 102 8.78 -10.87 2.47
N ALA A 103 9.92 -10.88 3.14
CA ALA A 103 11.21 -10.89 2.49
C ALA A 103 11.65 -12.33 2.20
N PRO A 104 12.63 -12.55 1.31
CA PRO A 104 13.23 -13.87 1.11
C PRO A 104 13.89 -14.36 2.41
N GLU A 105 13.87 -15.68 2.63
CA GLU A 105 14.54 -16.30 3.78
C GLU A 105 16.03 -15.93 3.82
N GLY A 106 16.55 -15.70 5.03
CA GLY A 106 17.95 -15.29 5.24
C GLY A 106 18.22 -13.79 5.05
N THR A 107 17.19 -12.97 4.81
CA THR A 107 17.32 -11.50 4.80
C THR A 107 16.97 -10.90 6.17
N GLN A 108 17.61 -9.78 6.52
CA GLN A 108 17.32 -9.06 7.78
C GLN A 108 16.04 -8.20 7.70
N HIS A 109 15.30 -8.25 6.59
CA HIS A 109 14.11 -7.44 6.42
C HIS A 109 12.93 -8.15 7.10
N PRO A 110 12.27 -7.55 8.10
CA PRO A 110 11.17 -8.20 8.80
C PRO A 110 9.97 -8.38 7.87
N ASP A 111 9.22 -9.45 8.10
CA ASP A 111 7.86 -9.60 7.59
C ASP A 111 7.00 -8.46 8.17
N TYR A 112 5.94 -8.06 7.47
CA TYR A 112 5.05 -7.01 7.95
C TYR A 112 3.67 -7.09 7.30
N GLU A 113 2.68 -6.47 7.94
CA GLU A 113 1.33 -6.34 7.41
C GLU A 113 1.04 -4.89 7.03
N SER A 114 0.37 -4.70 5.90
CA SER A 114 0.03 -3.37 5.40
C SER A 114 -1.36 -3.35 4.81
N VAL A 115 -1.96 -2.17 4.80
CA VAL A 115 -3.22 -1.92 4.11
C VAL A 115 -2.99 -0.97 2.94
N LEU A 116 -3.74 -1.17 1.86
CA LEU A 116 -3.79 -0.30 0.70
C LEU A 116 -5.23 0.03 0.36
N ALA A 117 -5.52 1.31 0.17
CA ALA A 117 -6.81 1.77 -0.35
C ALA A 117 -6.56 2.66 -1.57
N VAL A 118 -7.22 2.37 -2.68
CA VAL A 118 -7.16 3.22 -3.88
C VAL A 118 -8.18 4.34 -3.73
N ILE A 119 -7.68 5.57 -3.66
CA ILE A 119 -8.51 6.77 -3.52
C ILE A 119 -9.07 7.16 -4.88
N ASP A 120 -8.21 7.17 -5.91
CA ASP A 120 -8.60 7.51 -7.28
C ASP A 120 -7.63 6.89 -8.29
N THR A 121 -8.10 6.54 -9.48
CA THR A 121 -7.24 6.06 -10.57
C THR A 121 -7.96 6.10 -11.92
N ASP A 122 -7.21 6.38 -12.98
CA ASP A 122 -7.65 6.21 -14.37
C ASP A 122 -7.19 4.88 -14.99
N TYR A 123 -6.58 4.01 -14.17
CA TYR A 123 -6.00 2.70 -14.49
C TYR A 123 -4.77 2.71 -15.40
N ASN A 124 -4.47 3.82 -16.07
CA ASN A 124 -3.53 3.88 -17.18
C ASN A 124 -2.33 4.76 -16.89
N ASP A 125 -2.57 5.96 -16.36
CA ASP A 125 -1.51 6.95 -16.17
C ASP A 125 -1.28 7.27 -14.71
N TYR A 126 -2.34 7.33 -13.89
CA TYR A 126 -2.22 7.66 -12.47
C TYR A 126 -3.10 6.83 -11.53
N ALA A 127 -2.62 6.70 -10.29
CA ALA A 127 -3.42 6.28 -9.16
C ALA A 127 -2.98 7.03 -7.90
N THR A 128 -3.94 7.49 -7.12
CA THR A 128 -3.72 7.99 -5.77
C THR A 128 -4.09 6.89 -4.79
N VAL A 129 -3.13 6.48 -3.97
CA VAL A 129 -3.33 5.41 -2.99
C VAL A 129 -3.00 5.89 -1.59
N TYR A 130 -3.77 5.39 -0.64
CA TYR A 130 -3.41 5.39 0.76
C TYR A 130 -2.77 4.06 1.11
N THR A 131 -1.66 4.11 1.85
CA THR A 131 -1.06 2.92 2.44
C THR A 131 -0.66 3.17 3.88
N CYS A 132 -0.77 2.13 4.70
CA CYS A 132 -0.40 2.17 6.10
C CYS A 132 0.19 0.82 6.54
N LEU A 133 1.25 0.90 7.34
CA LEU A 133 1.83 -0.25 8.03
C LEU A 133 0.95 -0.57 9.25
N LYS A 134 0.39 -1.78 9.30
CA LYS A 134 -0.45 -2.24 10.41
C LYS A 134 0.39 -2.82 11.54
N SER A 135 1.27 -3.74 11.20
CA SER A 135 2.13 -4.45 12.15
C SER A 135 3.45 -4.83 11.51
N LEU A 136 4.50 -4.92 12.33
CA LEU A 136 5.71 -5.63 11.96
C LEU A 136 5.49 -7.09 12.38
N GLY A 137 5.68 -8.01 11.44
CA GLY A 137 5.69 -9.44 11.75
C GLY A 137 6.84 -9.71 12.71
N ASN A 138 6.57 -10.49 13.76
CA ASN A 138 7.63 -11.00 14.61
C ASN A 138 8.56 -11.85 13.74
N GLY A 139 9.77 -11.36 13.49
CA GLY A 139 10.87 -12.20 13.00
C GLY A 139 11.03 -13.36 13.97
N GLY A 140 10.55 -14.54 13.58
CA GLY A 140 10.80 -15.76 14.32
C GLY A 140 12.29 -16.07 14.27
N ASN A 141 12.89 -16.18 15.46
CA ASN A 141 14.21 -16.76 15.68
C ASN A 141 14.37 -18.12 15.01
#